data_AF-A0AAN6IA12-F1
#
_entry.id   AF-A0AAN6IA12-F1
#
_cell.length_a   1.000
_cell.length_b   1.000
_cell.length_c   1.000
_cell.angle_alpha   90.00
_cell.angle_beta   90.00
_cell.angle_gamma   90.00
#
_symmetry.space_group_name_H-M   'P 1'
#
loop_
_entity.id
_entity.type
_entity.pdbx_description
1 polymer ?
#
loop_
_entity_poly.entity_id
_entity_poly.type
_entity_poly.pdbx_seq_one_letter_code
_entity_poly.pdbx_strand_id
1 'polypeptide(L)'
;MRGSKPNRTIISCASRNGYHSTSGARPQFRHPPLNTARGQIRTAKTFTRPPNRFEKMVIDARVQHPILFPFLLIGCFGSVSMLIVMAYNEYKKDKAHTTNYPMQVEERLRLALHYTHVQPDPETSAKYFMQAIQKAEEAGMDPFKPDALGIRIRFSQMMETFGHVKAAIEILDGVTKDIEHKLTEIADEPVIQTTAATDPDAVTRKTLLRAAIQTKVKVASLYESDYMQDRTKAKQILSDAIGLVVKEARDPQLNGFTDDNGAGLTTGEIAAMLSQMGDLYATTGEEANALQVYMLTLQPLRASCNGSRSCKEVQVLSNIASTMDLALKKPDAKINGRPATKQSLAAARKAALKWADQAIETADVVQPEERDDICELALLSAQMTRADLLLENGDKIGSQKAFSSLLPTLREKNLAPLIEVAEQGLKKASG
;
A
#
# COMPACT_ATOMS: atom_id res chain seq x y z
N MET A 1 -32.43 37.29 -3.76
CA MET A 1 -32.38 35.82 -3.94
C MET A 1 -30.92 35.40 -4.03
N ARG A 2 -30.41 34.73 -3.00
CA ARG A 2 -29.02 34.28 -2.83
C ARG A 2 -29.03 32.79 -2.48
N GLY A 3 -27.99 32.09 -2.95
CA GLY A 3 -27.55 30.77 -2.47
C GLY A 3 -28.25 29.59 -3.16
N SER A 4 -27.61 28.49 -3.48
CA SER A 4 -26.28 28.00 -3.13
C SER A 4 -25.90 26.86 -4.10
N LYS A 5 -24.63 26.77 -4.49
CA LYS A 5 -24.08 25.64 -5.26
C LYS A 5 -23.67 24.52 -4.29
N PRO A 6 -23.80 23.22 -4.64
CA PRO A 6 -23.22 22.15 -3.85
C PRO A 6 -21.76 21.92 -4.22
N ASN A 7 -20.91 21.83 -3.19
CA ASN A 7 -19.52 21.37 -3.28
C ASN A 7 -19.49 19.86 -3.57
N ARG A 8 -18.82 19.47 -4.66
CA ARG A 8 -18.41 18.09 -4.93
C ARG A 8 -17.14 17.80 -4.13
N THR A 9 -17.22 16.86 -3.21
CA THR A 9 -16.07 16.29 -2.51
C THR A 9 -15.42 15.27 -3.44
N ILE A 10 -14.23 15.60 -3.95
CA ILE A 10 -13.39 14.69 -4.76
C ILE A 10 -12.59 13.83 -3.78
N ILE A 11 -12.90 12.53 -3.73
CA ILE A 11 -12.10 11.54 -3.01
C ILE A 11 -11.02 11.06 -3.98
N SER A 12 -9.84 11.66 -3.87
CA SER A 12 -8.62 11.18 -4.52
C SER A 12 -8.17 9.89 -3.82
N CYS A 13 -8.07 8.80 -4.57
CA CYS A 13 -7.42 7.57 -4.12
C CYS A 13 -5.89 7.77 -4.13
N ALA A 14 -5.36 8.43 -3.10
CA ALA A 14 -3.92 8.66 -2.97
C ALA A 14 -3.19 7.41 -2.45
N SER A 15 -2.26 6.89 -3.25
CA SER A 15 -1.17 6.02 -2.80
C SER A 15 -0.04 6.89 -2.25
N ARG A 16 0.36 6.64 -1.00
CA ARG A 16 1.60 7.14 -0.40
C ARG A 16 2.76 6.29 -0.93
N ASN A 17 3.73 6.89 -1.61
CA ASN A 17 5.16 6.58 -1.49
C ASN A 17 6.01 7.54 -2.33
N GLY A 18 7.09 8.05 -1.74
CA GLY A 18 8.09 8.88 -2.42
C GLY A 18 8.90 9.77 -1.48
N TYR A 19 9.82 9.17 -0.71
CA TYR A 19 10.83 9.94 0.03
C TYR A 19 12.04 10.17 -0.88
N HIS A 20 12.23 11.41 -1.34
CA HIS A 20 13.47 11.86 -1.97
C HIS A 20 14.47 12.28 -0.88
N SER A 21 15.65 11.66 -0.92
CA SER A 21 16.82 12.00 -0.12
C SER A 21 17.48 13.27 -0.67
N THR A 22 17.63 14.30 0.18
CA THR A 22 18.50 15.44 -0.11
C THR A 22 19.64 15.47 0.89
N SER A 23 20.85 15.56 0.35
CA SER A 23 22.14 15.48 1.03
C SER A 23 22.39 16.73 1.88
N GLY A 24 22.55 16.56 3.20
CA GLY A 24 22.95 17.60 4.14
C GLY A 24 24.46 17.72 4.23
N ALA A 25 25.00 18.87 3.79
CA ALA A 25 26.40 19.22 3.96
C ALA A 25 26.74 19.47 5.44
N ARG A 26 27.80 18.82 5.93
CA ARG A 26 28.30 18.88 7.31
C ARG A 26 29.32 20.03 7.46
N PRO A 27 29.16 20.98 8.39
CA PRO A 27 30.21 21.95 8.66
C PRO A 27 31.34 21.32 9.48
N GLN A 28 32.57 21.50 9.01
CA GLN A 28 33.80 21.06 9.67
C GLN A 28 34.13 21.95 10.89
N PHE A 29 34.31 21.31 12.05
CA PHE A 29 34.95 21.92 13.21
C PHE A 29 36.47 22.05 12.97
N ARG A 30 37.01 23.27 13.12
CA ARG A 30 38.45 23.54 13.25
C ARG A 30 38.73 24.13 14.63
N HIS A 31 39.62 23.48 15.38
CA HIS A 31 40.40 24.05 16.48
C HIS A 31 41.89 23.92 16.13
N PRO A 32 42.83 24.57 16.84
CA PRO A 32 43.00 25.99 17.17
C PRO A 32 44.37 26.49 16.67
N PRO A 33 44.84 27.69 17.07
CA PRO A 33 46.16 27.66 17.72
C PRO A 33 46.22 28.42 19.05
N LEU A 34 47.01 27.84 19.94
CA LEU A 34 47.50 28.41 21.18
C LEU A 34 48.26 29.71 20.92
N ASN A 35 47.90 30.77 21.65
CA ASN A 35 48.78 31.91 21.85
C ASN A 35 48.80 32.29 23.33
N THR A 36 49.97 32.06 23.92
CA THR A 36 50.38 32.51 25.24
C THR A 36 50.65 34.01 25.20
N ALA A 37 49.91 34.81 25.98
CA ALA A 37 50.29 36.19 26.25
C ALA A 37 49.98 36.58 27.71
N ARG A 38 51.08 36.83 28.41
CA ARG A 38 51.30 37.63 29.63
C ARG A 38 50.16 38.56 30.06
N GLY A 39 49.94 38.55 31.38
CA GLY A 39 48.93 39.34 32.06
C GLY A 39 49.11 40.86 32.05
N GLN A 40 47.97 41.52 32.19
CA GLN A 40 47.82 42.85 32.76
C GLN A 40 46.54 42.83 33.59
N ILE A 41 46.68 42.88 34.92
CA ILE A 41 45.57 43.20 35.82
C ILE A 41 45.33 44.71 35.69
N ARG A 42 44.38 45.08 34.83
CA ARG A 42 43.78 46.42 34.85
C ARG A 42 42.56 46.34 35.75
N THR A 43 42.57 47.09 36.85
CA THR A 43 41.39 47.35 37.67
C THR A 43 40.29 47.94 36.79
N ALA A 44 39.22 47.18 36.55
CA ALA A 44 38.05 47.65 35.84
C ALA A 44 37.36 48.74 36.67
N LYS A 45 37.57 50.01 36.29
CA LYS A 45 36.62 51.06 36.64
C LYS A 45 35.31 50.70 35.95
N THR A 46 34.34 50.25 36.72
CA THR A 46 32.96 50.01 36.29
C THR A 46 32.38 51.32 35.76
N PHE A 47 32.46 51.55 34.45
CA PHE A 47 31.55 52.48 33.79
C PHE A 47 30.15 51.89 33.96
N THR A 48 29.35 52.52 34.81
CA THR A 48 27.92 52.22 34.94
C THR A 48 27.29 52.48 33.59
N ARG A 49 26.99 51.39 32.88
CA ARG A 49 26.21 51.45 31.65
C ARG A 49 24.91 52.21 31.97
N PRO A 50 24.56 53.27 31.21
CA PRO A 50 23.30 53.96 31.45
C PRO A 50 22.18 52.93 31.31
N PRO A 51 21.27 52.83 32.29
CA PRO A 51 20.30 51.75 32.31
C PRO A 51 19.45 51.82 31.05
N ASN A 52 19.32 50.68 30.39
CA ASN A 52 18.54 50.57 29.16
C ASN A 52 17.10 51.00 29.48
N ARG A 53 16.30 51.49 28.51
CA ARG A 53 14.93 51.99 28.78
C ARG A 53 14.08 51.03 29.62
N PHE A 54 14.25 49.72 29.41
CA PHE A 54 13.63 48.66 30.20
C PHE A 54 14.05 48.66 31.68
N GLU A 55 15.34 48.79 31.97
CA GLU A 55 15.83 48.81 33.37
C GLU A 55 15.29 50.03 34.10
N LYS A 56 15.22 51.20 33.44
CA LYS A 56 14.59 52.39 34.01
C LYS A 56 13.11 52.16 34.31
N MET A 57 12.37 51.54 33.39
CA MET A 57 10.95 51.21 33.59
C MET A 57 10.73 50.22 34.74
N VAL A 58 11.60 49.21 34.89
CA VAL A 58 11.52 48.24 35.99
C VAL A 58 11.84 48.88 37.34
N ILE A 59 12.87 49.73 37.39
CA ILE A 59 13.24 50.47 38.60
C ILE A 59 12.12 51.44 38.98
N ASP A 60 11.57 52.19 38.03
CA ASP A 60 10.50 53.17 38.25
C ASP A 60 9.20 52.48 38.71
N ALA A 61 8.83 51.35 38.10
CA ALA A 61 7.68 50.54 38.53
C ALA A 61 7.84 49.96 39.95
N ARG A 62 9.06 49.55 40.34
CA ARG A 62 9.36 49.08 41.69
C ARG A 62 9.25 50.20 42.73
N VAL A 63 9.66 51.41 42.37
CA VAL A 63 9.63 52.58 43.27
C VAL A 63 8.22 53.13 43.42
N GLN A 64 7.45 53.22 42.33
CA GLN A 64 6.08 53.76 42.34
C GLN A 64 5.07 52.81 42.99
N HIS A 65 5.27 51.49 42.87
CA HIS A 65 4.34 50.48 43.40
C HIS A 65 5.06 49.38 44.20
N PRO A 66 5.60 49.70 45.39
CA PRO A 66 6.47 48.79 46.16
C PRO A 66 5.76 47.51 46.62
N ILE A 67 4.43 47.56 46.81
CA ILE A 67 3.62 46.40 47.24
C ILE A 67 3.08 45.64 46.02
N LEU A 68 2.60 46.34 44.99
CA LEU A 68 1.94 45.71 43.83
C LEU A 68 2.94 44.94 42.93
N PHE A 69 4.15 45.47 42.78
CA PHE A 69 5.19 44.90 41.92
C PHE A 69 5.60 43.46 42.28
N PRO A 70 5.90 43.10 43.55
CA PRO A 70 6.19 41.72 43.91
C PRO A 70 5.00 40.78 43.73
N PHE A 71 3.76 41.23 43.99
CA PHE A 71 2.57 40.42 43.73
C PHE A 71 2.37 40.13 42.24
N LEU A 72 2.65 41.10 41.38
CA LEU A 72 2.57 40.92 39.92
C LEU A 72 3.62 39.91 39.43
N LEU A 73 4.85 39.97 39.95
CA LEU A 73 5.89 38.98 39.62
C LEU A 73 5.48 37.57 40.07
N ILE A 74 4.97 37.42 41.30
CA ILE A 74 4.48 36.11 41.80
C ILE A 74 3.31 35.61 40.95
N GLY A 75 2.39 36.50 40.56
CA GLY A 75 1.27 36.17 39.67
C GLY A 75 1.73 35.72 38.28
N CYS A 76 2.72 36.38 37.68
CA CYS A 76 3.31 35.99 36.40
C CYS A 76 4.05 34.65 36.50
N PHE A 77 4.85 34.43 37.55
CA PHE A 77 5.52 33.14 37.76
C PHE A 77 4.51 32.02 38.01
N GLY A 78 3.45 32.29 38.78
CA GLY A 78 2.36 31.36 39.01
C GLY A 78 1.62 30.99 37.73
N SER A 79 1.29 31.97 36.87
CA SER A 79 0.59 31.70 35.61
C SER A 79 1.44 30.91 34.62
N VAL A 80 2.73 31.26 34.47
CA VAL A 80 3.65 30.52 33.60
C VAL A 80 3.86 29.09 34.11
N SER A 81 4.03 28.90 35.42
CA SER A 81 4.17 27.57 36.02
C SER A 81 2.90 26.74 35.82
N MET A 82 1.73 27.34 35.98
CA MET A 82 0.45 26.67 35.76
C MET A 82 0.24 26.28 34.29
N LEU A 83 0.61 27.14 33.34
CA LEU A 83 0.58 26.83 31.92
C LEU A 83 1.55 25.69 31.56
N ILE A 84 2.74 25.65 32.15
CA ILE A 84 3.69 24.53 31.97
C ILE A 84 3.09 23.22 32.48
N VAL A 85 2.43 23.22 33.64
CA VAL A 85 1.77 22.02 34.20
C VAL A 85 0.57 21.60 33.35
N MET A 86 -0.24 22.54 32.87
CA MET A 86 -1.35 22.26 31.95
C MET A 86 -0.85 21.65 30.65
N ALA A 87 0.15 22.27 30.01
CA ALA A 87 0.75 21.75 28.78
C ALA A 87 1.39 20.37 29.00
N TYR A 88 2.02 20.13 30.15
CA TYR A 88 2.57 18.82 30.48
C TYR A 88 1.48 17.75 30.67
N ASN A 89 0.39 18.09 31.35
CA ASN A 89 -0.73 17.18 31.56
C ASN A 89 -1.49 16.89 30.26
N GLU A 90 -1.69 17.90 29.42
CA GLU A 90 -2.31 17.76 28.10
C GLU A 90 -1.43 16.93 27.17
N TYR A 91 -0.12 17.19 27.15
CA TYR A 91 0.86 16.35 26.44
C TYR A 91 0.85 14.88 26.91
N LYS A 92 0.71 14.63 28.22
CA LYS A 92 0.61 13.27 28.76
C LYS A 92 -0.73 12.60 28.44
N LYS A 93 -1.84 13.34 28.49
CA LYS A 93 -3.18 12.85 28.13
C LYS A 93 -3.27 12.54 26.63
N ASP A 94 -2.79 13.44 25.77
CA ASP A 94 -2.82 13.24 24.33
C ASP A 94 -1.94 12.07 23.90
N LYS A 95 -0.76 11.89 24.50
CA LYS A 95 0.05 10.68 24.28
C LYS A 95 -0.68 9.39 24.67
N ALA A 96 -1.45 9.41 25.75
CA ALA A 96 -2.25 8.26 26.18
C ALA A 96 -3.41 7.94 25.22
N HIS A 97 -3.82 8.88 24.35
CA HIS A 97 -4.89 8.70 23.37
C HIS A 97 -4.39 8.55 21.92
N THR A 98 -3.10 8.76 21.65
CA THR A 98 -2.56 8.70 20.27
C THR A 98 -2.11 7.30 19.86
N THR A 99 -1.83 6.40 20.82
CA THR A 99 -1.44 5.01 20.51
C THR A 99 -2.15 4.01 21.41
N ASN A 100 -2.63 2.89 20.84
CA ASN A 100 -3.22 1.77 21.59
C ASN A 100 -2.16 0.94 22.34
N TYR A 101 -0.88 1.29 22.20
CA TYR A 101 0.21 0.51 22.77
C TYR A 101 0.53 1.00 24.19
N PRO A 102 0.78 0.08 25.15
CA PRO A 102 1.39 0.43 26.42
C PRO A 102 2.75 1.11 26.18
N MET A 103 3.11 2.10 27.01
CA MET A 103 4.36 2.88 26.82
C MET A 103 5.61 2.01 26.65
N GLN A 104 5.70 0.89 27.38
CA GLN A 104 6.85 -0.03 27.30
C GLN A 104 7.00 -0.68 25.91
N VAL A 105 5.88 -0.97 25.24
CA VAL A 105 5.83 -1.56 23.90
C VAL A 105 6.12 -0.47 22.85
N GLU A 106 5.52 0.71 23.02
CA GLU A 106 5.68 1.86 22.13
C GLU A 106 7.14 2.32 22.03
N GLU A 107 7.86 2.40 23.16
CA GLU A 107 9.27 2.77 23.19
C GLU A 107 10.15 1.81 22.38
N ARG A 108 9.90 0.50 22.49
CA ARG A 108 10.64 -0.53 21.75
C ARG A 108 10.30 -0.52 20.27
N LEU A 109 9.03 -0.36 19.91
CA LEU A 109 8.58 -0.19 18.53
C LEU A 109 9.21 1.03 17.87
N ARG A 110 9.29 2.18 18.57
CA ARG A 110 9.91 3.40 18.04
C ARG A 110 11.39 3.17 17.74
N LEU A 111 12.11 2.49 18.62
CA LEU A 111 13.52 2.13 18.40
C LEU A 111 13.65 1.18 17.20
N ALA A 112 12.81 0.14 17.12
CA ALA A 112 12.81 -0.78 16.00
C ALA A 112 12.61 -0.05 14.65
N LEU A 113 11.62 0.83 14.56
CA LEU A 113 11.37 1.64 13.36
C LEU A 113 12.51 2.63 13.05
N HIS A 114 13.17 3.19 14.07
CA HIS A 114 14.35 4.03 13.88
C HIS A 114 15.48 3.26 13.20
N TYR A 115 15.75 2.03 13.64
CA TYR A 115 16.77 1.17 13.02
C TYR A 115 16.31 0.52 11.71
N THR A 116 15.03 0.63 11.34
CA THR A 116 14.56 0.24 10.00
C THR A 116 14.71 1.37 8.98
N HIS A 117 14.37 2.61 9.36
CA HIS A 117 14.22 3.70 8.38
C HIS A 117 15.24 4.85 8.52
N VAL A 118 15.79 5.08 9.72
CA VAL A 118 16.67 6.25 9.98
C VAL A 118 18.14 5.83 10.01
N GLN A 119 18.44 4.75 10.74
CA GLN A 119 19.77 4.15 10.79
C GLN A 119 19.65 2.65 10.49
N PRO A 120 19.57 2.28 9.20
CA PRO A 120 19.28 0.90 8.80
C PRO A 120 20.29 -0.09 9.38
N ASP A 121 19.83 -0.89 10.34
CA ASP A 121 20.59 -1.98 10.97
C ASP A 121 19.62 -3.16 11.22
N PRO A 122 19.71 -4.24 10.42
CA PRO A 122 18.78 -5.36 10.49
C PRO A 122 18.84 -6.11 11.83
N GLU A 123 20.03 -6.31 12.40
CA GLU A 123 20.20 -7.08 13.63
C GLU A 123 19.64 -6.30 14.82
N THR A 124 19.98 -5.02 14.91
CA THR A 124 19.50 -4.15 15.98
C THR A 124 17.98 -3.90 15.85
N SER A 125 17.46 -3.70 14.63
CA SER A 125 16.02 -3.57 14.41
C SER A 125 15.28 -4.84 14.83
N ALA A 126 15.74 -6.02 14.40
CA ALA A 126 15.15 -7.29 14.78
C ALA A 126 15.14 -7.49 16.30
N LYS A 127 16.24 -7.14 16.98
CA LYS A 127 16.33 -7.18 18.45
C LYS A 127 15.25 -6.33 19.11
N TYR A 128 15.02 -5.11 18.64
CA TYR A 128 13.99 -4.24 19.21
C TYR A 128 12.57 -4.71 18.89
N PHE A 129 12.32 -5.29 17.71
CA PHE A 129 11.05 -5.93 17.40
C PHE A 129 10.75 -7.11 18.32
N MET A 130 11.71 -8.01 18.53
CA MET A 130 11.56 -9.14 19.47
C MET A 130 11.29 -8.65 20.90
N GLN A 131 12.00 -7.61 21.35
CA GLN A 131 11.73 -6.98 22.65
C GLN A 131 10.33 -6.36 22.73
N ALA A 132 9.84 -5.75 21.65
CA ALA A 132 8.49 -5.19 21.62
C ALA A 132 7.42 -6.29 21.73
N ILE A 133 7.60 -7.42 21.05
CA ILE A 133 6.70 -8.59 21.14
C ILE A 133 6.68 -9.12 22.57
N GLN A 134 7.86 -9.34 23.18
CA GLN A 134 7.96 -9.79 24.57
C GLN A 134 7.28 -8.81 25.54
N LYS A 135 7.47 -7.50 25.34
CA LYS A 135 6.82 -6.48 26.19
C LYS A 135 5.31 -6.41 26.00
N ALA A 136 4.81 -6.75 24.81
CA ALA A 136 3.37 -6.85 24.57
C ALA A 136 2.77 -8.03 25.35
N GLU A 137 3.45 -9.18 25.36
CA GLU A 137 3.06 -10.35 26.15
C GLU A 137 3.09 -10.05 27.66
N GLU A 138 4.18 -9.45 28.16
CA GLU A 138 4.32 -9.06 29.58
C GLU A 138 3.25 -8.02 30.01
N ALA A 139 2.83 -7.15 29.09
CA ALA A 139 1.77 -6.18 29.33
C ALA A 139 0.36 -6.78 29.23
N GLY A 140 0.23 -8.08 28.94
CA GLY A 140 -1.05 -8.77 28.79
C GLY A 140 -1.85 -8.32 27.56
N MET A 141 -1.17 -7.85 26.49
CA MET A 141 -1.84 -7.58 25.23
C MET A 141 -2.35 -8.89 24.62
N ASP A 142 -3.61 -8.89 24.20
CA ASP A 142 -4.21 -10.01 23.51
C ASP A 142 -3.48 -10.25 22.16
N PRO A 143 -2.87 -11.44 21.95
CA PRO A 143 -2.07 -11.71 20.76
C PRO A 143 -2.87 -11.70 19.46
N PHE A 144 -4.20 -11.80 19.53
CA PHE A 144 -5.09 -11.85 18.37
C PHE A 144 -5.76 -10.51 18.06
N LYS A 145 -5.53 -9.48 18.88
CA LYS A 145 -5.98 -8.11 18.56
C LYS A 145 -5.10 -7.49 17.47
N PRO A 146 -5.66 -6.57 16.65
CA PRO A 146 -4.93 -5.92 15.57
C PRO A 146 -3.61 -5.27 15.99
N ASP A 147 -3.55 -4.71 17.19
CA ASP A 147 -2.35 -4.05 17.70
C ASP A 147 -1.20 -5.05 17.91
N ALA A 148 -1.44 -6.19 18.57
CA ALA A 148 -0.41 -7.20 18.82
C ALA A 148 -0.02 -7.95 17.53
N LEU A 149 -1.00 -8.37 16.73
CA LEU A 149 -0.76 -8.98 15.41
C LEU A 149 0.04 -8.04 14.51
N GLY A 150 -0.27 -6.75 14.55
CA GLY A 150 0.41 -5.70 13.79
C GLY A 150 1.91 -5.66 14.07
N ILE A 151 2.36 -5.89 15.31
CA ILE A 151 3.79 -5.92 15.65
C ILE A 151 4.50 -7.06 14.89
N ARG A 152 3.92 -8.27 14.89
CA ARG A 152 4.50 -9.45 14.21
C ARG A 152 4.51 -9.28 12.69
N ILE A 153 3.42 -8.74 12.12
CA ILE A 153 3.35 -8.43 10.69
C ILE A 153 4.39 -7.37 10.31
N ARG A 154 4.54 -6.30 11.10
CA ARG A 154 5.57 -5.27 10.86
C ARG A 154 6.98 -5.81 11.00
N PHE A 155 7.21 -6.73 11.94
CA PHE A 155 8.49 -7.41 12.06
C PHE A 155 8.82 -8.22 10.80
N SER A 156 7.86 -8.97 10.24
CA SER A 156 8.05 -9.67 8.96
C SER A 156 8.36 -8.70 7.80
N GLN A 157 7.67 -7.56 7.74
CA GLN A 157 7.91 -6.53 6.72
C GLN A 157 9.31 -5.93 6.84
N MET A 158 9.81 -5.75 8.06
CA MET A 158 11.19 -5.32 8.29
C MET A 158 12.17 -6.36 7.74
N MET A 159 11.96 -7.65 8.03
CA MET A 159 12.81 -8.72 7.49
C MET A 159 12.80 -8.73 5.96
N GLU A 160 11.65 -8.54 5.34
CA GLU A 160 11.53 -8.39 3.88
C GLU A 160 12.32 -7.18 3.35
N THR A 161 12.22 -6.03 4.02
CA THR A 161 12.89 -4.79 3.60
C THR A 161 14.41 -4.92 3.56
N PHE A 162 14.98 -5.74 4.46
CA PHE A 162 16.41 -6.05 4.48
C PHE A 162 16.80 -7.27 3.62
N GLY A 163 15.89 -7.80 2.82
CA GLY A 163 16.15 -8.93 1.91
C GLY A 163 16.09 -10.31 2.58
N HIS A 164 15.72 -10.40 3.86
CA HIS A 164 15.51 -11.67 4.57
C HIS A 164 14.12 -12.26 4.29
N VAL A 165 13.80 -12.46 3.01
CA VAL A 165 12.46 -12.88 2.52
C VAL A 165 12.02 -14.21 3.15
N LYS A 166 12.92 -15.18 3.27
CA LYS A 166 12.60 -16.48 3.89
C LYS A 166 12.14 -16.34 5.35
N ALA A 167 12.83 -15.50 6.13
CA ALA A 167 12.47 -15.26 7.52
C ALA A 167 11.13 -14.49 7.62
N ALA A 168 10.87 -13.56 6.70
CA ALA A 168 9.58 -12.87 6.62
C ALA A 168 8.43 -13.87 6.39
N ILE A 169 8.61 -14.82 5.46
CA ILE A 169 7.66 -15.90 5.19
C ILE A 169 7.45 -16.76 6.44
N GLU A 170 8.52 -17.20 7.12
CA GLU A 170 8.42 -18.02 8.33
C GLU A 170 7.62 -17.32 9.45
N ILE A 171 7.82 -16.02 9.64
CA ILE A 171 7.06 -15.22 10.62
C ILE A 171 5.58 -15.15 10.23
N LEU A 172 5.27 -14.84 8.97
CA LEU A 172 3.89 -14.72 8.47
C LEU A 172 3.15 -16.08 8.47
N ASP A 173 3.84 -17.17 8.12
CA ASP A 173 3.29 -18.53 8.21
C ASP A 173 2.98 -18.90 9.66
N GLY A 174 3.86 -18.54 10.61
CA GLY A 174 3.60 -18.70 12.05
C GLY A 174 2.36 -17.93 12.50
N VAL A 175 2.28 -16.64 12.14
CA VAL A 175 1.10 -15.79 12.43
C VAL A 175 -0.18 -16.38 11.84
N THR A 176 -0.14 -16.85 10.59
CA THR A 176 -1.31 -17.43 9.92
C THR A 176 -1.78 -18.69 10.64
N LYS A 177 -0.87 -19.58 11.02
CA LYS A 177 -1.20 -20.82 11.75
C LYS A 177 -1.83 -20.52 13.11
N ASP A 178 -1.29 -19.56 13.85
CA ASP A 178 -1.84 -19.15 15.15
C ASP A 178 -3.28 -18.62 14.98
N ILE A 179 -3.51 -17.80 13.94
CA ILE A 179 -4.84 -17.25 13.63
C ILE A 179 -5.81 -18.37 13.22
N GLU A 180 -5.39 -19.29 12.35
CA GLU A 180 -6.22 -20.41 11.91
C GLU A 180 -6.62 -21.32 13.07
N HIS A 181 -5.68 -21.61 13.99
CA HIS A 181 -5.97 -22.33 15.22
C HIS A 181 -7.01 -21.60 16.06
N LYS A 182 -6.87 -20.27 16.23
CA LYS A 182 -7.85 -19.49 16.99
C LYS A 182 -9.23 -19.46 16.33
N LEU A 183 -9.28 -19.43 15.01
CA LEU A 183 -10.53 -19.51 14.25
C LEU A 183 -11.23 -20.85 14.42
N THR A 184 -10.48 -21.96 14.51
CA THR A 184 -11.07 -23.27 14.80
C THR A 184 -11.65 -23.33 16.22
N GLU A 185 -10.96 -22.75 17.22
CA GLU A 185 -11.49 -22.67 18.59
C GLU A 185 -12.83 -21.90 18.65
N ILE A 186 -12.92 -20.74 17.97
CA ILE A 186 -14.14 -19.93 17.94
C ILE A 186 -15.28 -20.66 17.21
N ALA A 187 -14.96 -21.50 16.21
CA ALA A 187 -15.97 -22.25 15.47
C ALA A 187 -16.55 -23.45 16.24
N ASP A 188 -15.77 -24.03 17.15
CA ASP A 188 -16.15 -25.19 17.96
C ASP A 188 -16.96 -24.81 19.22
N GLU A 189 -17.07 -23.53 19.56
CA GLU A 189 -17.91 -23.07 20.67
C GLU A 189 -19.42 -23.18 20.33
N PRO A 190 -20.26 -23.75 21.22
CA PRO A 190 -21.67 -23.97 20.94
C PRO A 190 -22.40 -22.64 20.77
N VAL A 191 -22.92 -22.41 19.56
CA VAL A 191 -23.74 -21.25 19.18
C VAL A 191 -25.01 -21.20 20.02
N ILE A 192 -24.92 -20.59 21.21
CA ILE A 192 -26.11 -20.11 21.92
C ILE A 192 -26.56 -18.87 21.16
N GLN A 193 -27.55 -19.08 20.30
CA GLN A 193 -28.34 -18.09 19.55
C GLN A 193 -28.12 -16.64 20.01
N THR A 194 -27.26 -15.91 19.31
CA THR A 194 -27.26 -14.45 19.38
C THR A 194 -27.33 -13.89 17.98
N THR A 195 -28.57 -13.71 17.54
CA THR A 195 -28.95 -12.81 16.45
C THR A 195 -28.60 -11.38 16.84
N ALA A 196 -27.36 -10.94 16.67
CA ALA A 196 -27.04 -9.50 16.63
C ALA A 196 -25.62 -9.27 16.10
N ALA A 197 -25.46 -8.24 15.27
CA ALA A 197 -24.19 -7.70 14.76
C ALA A 197 -23.29 -7.05 15.84
N THR A 198 -23.49 -7.40 17.11
CA THR A 198 -22.78 -6.90 18.31
C THR A 198 -22.16 -8.02 19.14
N ASP A 199 -22.19 -9.25 18.65
CA ASP A 199 -21.47 -10.36 19.28
C ASP A 199 -19.94 -10.09 19.17
N PRO A 200 -19.23 -9.91 20.31
CA PRO A 200 -17.78 -9.68 20.31
C PRO A 200 -17.01 -10.81 19.61
N ASP A 201 -17.52 -12.03 19.62
CA ASP A 201 -16.84 -13.18 19.01
C ASP A 201 -17.00 -13.18 17.49
N ALA A 202 -18.16 -12.76 16.97
CA ALA A 202 -18.37 -12.54 15.54
C ALA A 202 -17.46 -11.44 14.96
N VAL A 203 -17.26 -10.34 15.68
CA VAL A 203 -16.34 -9.25 15.28
C VAL A 203 -14.89 -9.73 15.31
N THR A 204 -14.52 -10.50 16.33
CA THR A 204 -13.18 -11.07 16.48
C THR A 204 -12.87 -12.07 15.37
N ARG A 205 -13.80 -12.99 15.09
CA ARG A 205 -13.71 -13.94 13.97
C ARG A 205 -13.50 -13.22 12.64
N LYS A 206 -14.33 -12.21 12.34
CA LYS A 206 -14.22 -11.42 11.10
C LYS A 206 -12.86 -10.74 10.99
N THR A 207 -12.35 -10.19 12.08
CA THR A 207 -11.03 -9.53 12.13
C THR A 207 -9.89 -10.52 11.89
N LEU A 208 -9.95 -11.69 12.54
CA LEU A 208 -8.95 -12.75 12.40
C LEU A 208 -8.94 -13.34 11.00
N LEU A 209 -10.11 -13.61 10.44
CA LEU A 209 -10.26 -14.13 9.08
C LEU A 209 -9.69 -13.15 8.03
N ARG A 210 -9.98 -11.85 8.17
CA ARG A 210 -9.37 -10.79 7.35
C ARG A 210 -7.84 -10.82 7.46
N ALA A 211 -7.31 -10.91 8.67
CA ALA A 211 -5.86 -10.97 8.91
C ALA A 211 -5.22 -12.24 8.31
N ALA A 212 -5.84 -13.40 8.45
CA ALA A 212 -5.37 -14.65 7.84
C ALA A 212 -5.30 -14.54 6.31
N ILE A 213 -6.35 -14.00 5.68
CA ILE A 213 -6.38 -13.82 4.22
C ILE A 213 -5.29 -12.86 3.76
N GLN A 214 -5.17 -11.68 4.39
CA GLN A 214 -4.15 -10.69 4.04
C GLN A 214 -2.73 -11.25 4.23
N THR A 215 -2.52 -12.04 5.29
CA THR A 215 -1.22 -12.69 5.56
C THR A 215 -0.90 -13.71 4.46
N LYS A 216 -1.85 -14.56 4.06
CA LYS A 216 -1.66 -15.50 2.95
C LYS A 216 -1.39 -14.79 1.62
N VAL A 217 -2.12 -13.72 1.30
CA VAL A 217 -1.88 -12.90 0.09
C VAL A 217 -0.47 -12.34 0.11
N LYS A 218 -0.01 -11.83 1.25
CA LYS A 218 1.36 -11.34 1.40
C LYS A 218 2.38 -12.48 1.22
N VAL A 219 2.18 -13.63 1.84
CA VAL A 219 3.06 -14.79 1.67
C VAL A 219 3.13 -15.24 0.21
N ALA A 220 2.00 -15.29 -0.49
CA ALA A 220 1.97 -15.61 -1.92
C ALA A 220 2.82 -14.61 -2.73
N SER A 221 2.72 -13.31 -2.47
CA SER A 221 3.56 -12.31 -3.13
C SER A 221 5.07 -12.47 -2.84
N LEU A 222 5.43 -12.94 -1.64
CA LEU A 222 6.82 -13.21 -1.29
C LEU A 222 7.36 -14.44 -2.03
N TYR A 223 6.56 -15.48 -2.24
CA TYR A 223 6.93 -16.62 -3.07
C TYR A 223 7.04 -16.28 -4.56
N GLU A 224 6.23 -15.33 -5.04
CA GLU A 224 6.29 -14.81 -6.41
C GLU A 224 7.52 -13.93 -6.67
N SER A 225 8.06 -13.31 -5.62
CA SER A 225 9.20 -12.39 -5.74
C SER A 225 10.42 -13.00 -6.44
N ASP A 226 11.25 -12.14 -7.02
CA ASP A 226 12.50 -12.52 -7.70
C ASP A 226 13.48 -13.30 -6.80
N TYR A 227 13.31 -13.24 -5.48
CA TYR A 227 14.12 -13.98 -4.52
C TYR A 227 13.72 -15.44 -4.37
N MET A 228 12.42 -15.73 -4.37
CA MET A 228 11.89 -17.08 -4.13
C MET A 228 11.53 -17.81 -5.42
N GLN A 229 10.94 -17.10 -6.38
CA GLN A 229 10.57 -17.59 -7.71
C GLN A 229 9.74 -18.89 -7.71
N ASP A 230 8.98 -19.15 -6.63
CA ASP A 230 8.14 -20.35 -6.48
C ASP A 230 6.68 -20.00 -6.78
N ARG A 231 6.39 -19.83 -8.08
CA ARG A 231 5.03 -19.50 -8.57
C ARG A 231 4.02 -20.59 -8.23
N THR A 232 4.45 -21.85 -8.12
CA THR A 232 3.56 -22.97 -7.78
C THR A 232 3.06 -22.82 -6.35
N LYS A 233 3.96 -22.55 -5.41
CA LYS A 233 3.59 -22.33 -4.01
C LYS A 233 2.83 -21.02 -3.81
N ALA A 234 3.22 -19.95 -4.51
CA ALA A 234 2.46 -18.70 -4.54
C ALA A 234 1.00 -18.94 -4.95
N LYS A 235 0.79 -19.68 -6.05
CA LYS A 235 -0.54 -20.03 -6.55
C LYS A 235 -1.34 -20.87 -5.56
N GLN A 236 -0.71 -21.86 -4.92
CA GLN A 236 -1.38 -22.68 -3.91
C GLN A 236 -1.87 -21.81 -2.73
N ILE A 237 -0.99 -20.98 -2.17
CA ILE A 237 -1.31 -20.14 -1.01
C ILE A 237 -2.37 -19.09 -1.35
N LEU A 238 -2.28 -18.47 -2.53
CA LEU A 238 -3.28 -17.50 -2.98
C LEU A 238 -4.64 -18.17 -3.27
N SER A 239 -4.63 -19.39 -3.81
CA SER A 239 -5.85 -20.20 -3.98
C SER A 239 -6.50 -20.53 -2.63
N ASP A 240 -5.72 -20.87 -1.61
CA ASP A 240 -6.22 -21.11 -0.26
C ASP A 240 -6.87 -19.84 0.32
N ALA A 241 -6.22 -18.68 0.12
CA ALA A 241 -6.76 -17.39 0.54
C ALA A 241 -8.08 -17.03 -0.16
N ILE A 242 -8.16 -17.20 -1.49
CA ILE A 242 -9.40 -17.00 -2.26
C ILE A 242 -10.48 -18.00 -1.83
N GLY A 243 -10.11 -19.24 -1.52
CA GLY A 243 -11.02 -20.25 -0.98
C GLY A 243 -11.69 -19.81 0.32
N LEU A 244 -10.98 -19.10 1.20
CA LEU A 244 -11.58 -18.50 2.41
C LEU A 244 -12.57 -17.38 2.05
N VAL A 245 -12.23 -16.51 1.09
CA VAL A 245 -13.15 -15.44 0.63
C VAL A 245 -14.44 -16.02 0.05
N VAL A 246 -14.34 -17.04 -0.79
CA VAL A 246 -15.49 -17.69 -1.44
C VAL A 246 -16.41 -18.35 -0.42
N LYS A 247 -15.85 -19.02 0.59
CA LYS A 247 -16.64 -19.64 1.69
C LYS A 247 -17.45 -18.62 2.49
N GLU A 248 -17.00 -17.38 2.53
CA GLU A 248 -17.55 -16.31 3.37
C GLU A 248 -18.39 -15.30 2.59
N ALA A 249 -18.46 -15.46 1.26
CA ALA A 249 -19.29 -14.66 0.38
C ALA A 249 -20.74 -15.17 0.39
N ARG A 250 -21.70 -14.24 0.38
CA ARG A 250 -23.14 -14.58 0.29
C ARG A 250 -23.55 -14.82 -1.15
N ASP A 251 -23.60 -16.08 -1.56
CA ASP A 251 -23.95 -16.53 -2.91
C ASP A 251 -23.19 -15.77 -4.03
N PRO A 252 -21.86 -15.94 -4.12
CA PRO A 252 -21.03 -15.17 -5.06
C PRO A 252 -21.41 -15.38 -6.53
N GLN A 253 -22.08 -16.49 -6.86
CA GLN A 253 -22.58 -16.75 -8.22
C GLN A 253 -23.80 -15.89 -8.59
N LEU A 254 -24.64 -15.54 -7.62
CA LEU A 254 -25.87 -14.78 -7.85
C LEU A 254 -25.66 -13.29 -7.63
N ASN A 255 -24.96 -12.92 -6.55
CA ASN A 255 -24.82 -11.54 -6.11
C ASN A 255 -23.44 -10.93 -6.43
N GLY A 256 -22.50 -11.73 -6.95
CA GLY A 256 -21.10 -11.32 -7.08
C GLY A 256 -20.41 -11.15 -5.72
N PHE A 257 -19.27 -10.46 -5.72
CA PHE A 257 -18.59 -10.10 -4.48
C PHE A 257 -19.06 -8.73 -4.00
N THR A 258 -19.36 -8.63 -2.70
CA THR A 258 -19.82 -7.40 -2.05
C THR A 258 -18.99 -7.15 -0.79
N ASP A 259 -19.00 -5.92 -0.28
CA ASP A 259 -18.32 -5.55 0.98
C ASP A 259 -18.97 -6.22 2.21
N ASP A 260 -20.23 -6.66 2.10
CA ASP A 260 -20.94 -7.40 3.13
C ASP A 260 -20.66 -8.91 3.03
N ASN A 261 -19.41 -9.28 3.30
CA ASN A 261 -18.96 -10.66 3.40
C ASN A 261 -18.45 -11.01 4.81
N GLY A 262 -18.47 -12.31 5.14
CA GLY A 262 -18.01 -12.84 6.42
C GLY A 262 -16.50 -12.69 6.65
N ALA A 263 -15.72 -12.53 5.57
CA ALA A 263 -14.28 -12.30 5.61
C ALA A 263 -13.89 -10.85 5.93
N GLY A 264 -14.86 -9.92 5.91
CA GLY A 264 -14.62 -8.50 6.15
C GLY A 264 -13.67 -7.85 5.14
N LEU A 265 -13.58 -8.37 3.92
CA LEU A 265 -12.83 -7.75 2.84
C LEU A 265 -13.67 -6.75 2.08
N THR A 266 -13.01 -5.71 1.57
CA THR A 266 -13.63 -4.82 0.58
C THR A 266 -13.58 -5.46 -0.80
N THR A 267 -14.52 -5.08 -1.66
CA THR A 267 -14.52 -5.42 -3.09
C THR A 267 -13.20 -5.04 -3.78
N GLY A 268 -12.56 -3.95 -3.37
CA GLY A 268 -11.25 -3.56 -3.88
C GLY A 268 -10.13 -4.54 -3.53
N GLU A 269 -10.14 -5.08 -2.31
CA GLU A 269 -9.18 -6.12 -1.87
C GLU A 269 -9.44 -7.45 -2.58
N ILE A 270 -10.70 -7.84 -2.71
CA ILE A 270 -11.09 -9.04 -3.45
C ILE A 270 -10.64 -8.92 -4.91
N ALA A 271 -10.89 -7.77 -5.55
CA ALA A 271 -10.45 -7.51 -6.91
C ALA A 271 -8.92 -7.57 -7.06
N ALA A 272 -8.17 -7.03 -6.11
CA ALA A 272 -6.71 -7.11 -6.12
C ALA A 272 -6.21 -8.56 -6.02
N MET A 273 -6.80 -9.36 -5.12
CA MET A 273 -6.47 -10.79 -4.97
C MET A 273 -6.79 -11.59 -6.24
N LEU A 274 -7.97 -11.37 -6.83
CA LEU A 274 -8.36 -12.04 -8.06
C LEU A 274 -7.45 -11.62 -9.22
N SER A 275 -7.15 -10.33 -9.37
CA SER A 275 -6.20 -9.85 -10.40
C SER A 275 -4.84 -10.55 -10.27
N GLN A 276 -4.27 -10.60 -9.06
CA GLN A 276 -3.00 -11.28 -8.82
C GLN A 276 -3.06 -12.78 -9.14
N MET A 277 -4.17 -13.45 -8.83
CA MET A 277 -4.36 -14.85 -9.20
C MET A 277 -4.47 -15.04 -10.72
N GLY A 278 -5.08 -14.10 -11.42
CA GLY A 278 -5.09 -14.03 -12.88
C GLY A 278 -3.66 -13.91 -13.44
N ASP A 279 -2.84 -13.04 -12.87
CA ASP A 279 -1.44 -12.85 -13.26
C ASP A 279 -0.62 -14.13 -13.03
N LEU A 280 -0.82 -14.82 -11.91
CA LEU A 280 -0.19 -16.12 -11.63
C LEU A 280 -0.59 -17.18 -12.66
N TYR A 281 -1.89 -17.32 -12.97
CA TYR A 281 -2.32 -18.26 -14.01
C TYR A 281 -1.77 -17.92 -15.40
N ALA A 282 -1.71 -16.62 -15.75
CA ALA A 282 -1.19 -16.20 -17.04
C ALA A 282 0.32 -16.51 -17.16
N THR A 283 1.08 -16.23 -16.10
CA THR A 283 2.53 -16.46 -16.08
C THR A 283 2.91 -17.94 -15.94
N THR A 284 2.01 -18.81 -15.47
CA THR A 284 2.20 -20.28 -15.46
C THR A 284 1.68 -20.98 -16.71
N GLY A 285 1.20 -20.23 -17.71
CA GLY A 285 0.72 -20.79 -18.99
C GLY A 285 -0.67 -21.45 -18.90
N GLU A 286 -1.47 -21.07 -17.90
CA GLU A 286 -2.85 -21.51 -17.67
C GLU A 286 -3.85 -20.43 -18.10
N GLU A 287 -3.77 -20.00 -19.37
CA GLU A 287 -4.49 -18.82 -19.87
C GLU A 287 -6.01 -18.97 -19.74
N ALA A 288 -6.54 -20.18 -19.89
CA ALA A 288 -7.97 -20.43 -19.71
C ALA A 288 -8.45 -20.14 -18.27
N ASN A 289 -7.63 -20.44 -17.27
CA ASN A 289 -7.92 -20.14 -15.87
C ASN A 289 -7.71 -18.65 -15.60
N ALA A 290 -6.64 -18.06 -16.14
CA ALA A 290 -6.36 -16.63 -16.03
C ALA A 290 -7.53 -15.79 -16.55
N LEU A 291 -8.07 -16.11 -17.73
CA LEU A 291 -9.20 -15.40 -18.32
C LEU A 291 -10.44 -15.43 -17.42
N GLN A 292 -10.77 -16.59 -16.87
CA GLN A 292 -11.94 -16.72 -15.98
C GLN A 292 -11.77 -15.84 -14.74
N VAL A 293 -10.57 -15.84 -14.14
CA VAL A 293 -10.29 -15.06 -12.94
C VAL A 293 -10.26 -13.55 -13.23
N TYR A 294 -9.66 -13.10 -14.33
CA TYR A 294 -9.72 -11.69 -14.71
C TYR A 294 -11.14 -11.21 -14.99
N MET A 295 -11.97 -12.02 -15.67
CA MET A 295 -13.38 -11.68 -15.87
C MET A 295 -14.14 -11.57 -14.55
N LEU A 296 -13.87 -12.48 -13.61
CA LEU A 296 -14.43 -12.43 -12.25
C LEU A 296 -13.98 -11.19 -11.46
N THR A 297 -12.81 -10.63 -11.79
CA THR A 297 -12.25 -9.43 -11.14
C THR A 297 -13.02 -8.14 -11.49
N LEU A 298 -13.63 -8.06 -12.68
CA LEU A 298 -14.24 -6.81 -13.17
C LEU A 298 -15.39 -6.29 -12.30
N GLN A 299 -16.25 -7.16 -11.79
CA GLN A 299 -17.38 -6.75 -10.96
C GLN A 299 -16.94 -6.15 -9.62
N PRO A 300 -16.14 -6.83 -8.77
CA PRO A 300 -15.70 -6.24 -7.52
C PRO A 300 -14.82 -5.01 -7.75
N LEU A 301 -14.02 -4.98 -8.83
CA LEU A 301 -13.22 -3.82 -9.15
C LEU A 301 -14.08 -2.57 -9.43
N ARG A 302 -15.09 -2.69 -10.28
CA ARG A 302 -16.01 -1.59 -10.58
C ARG A 302 -16.81 -1.16 -9.35
N ALA A 303 -17.24 -2.11 -8.52
CA ALA A 303 -17.92 -1.81 -7.26
C ALA A 303 -17.03 -0.96 -6.34
N SER A 304 -15.75 -1.31 -6.20
CA SER A 304 -14.79 -0.56 -5.39
C SER A 304 -14.56 0.88 -5.86
N CYS A 305 -14.81 1.16 -7.14
CA CYS A 305 -14.70 2.48 -7.75
C CYS A 305 -16.05 3.19 -7.89
N ASN A 306 -17.12 2.76 -7.21
CA ASN A 306 -18.47 3.30 -7.35
C ASN A 306 -18.96 3.37 -8.82
N GLY A 307 -18.54 2.41 -9.64
CA GLY A 307 -18.84 2.33 -11.07
C GLY A 307 -18.02 3.27 -11.96
N SER A 308 -17.11 4.09 -11.40
CA SER A 308 -16.17 4.88 -12.19
C SER A 308 -15.09 4.00 -12.84
N ARG A 309 -14.60 4.44 -14.01
CA ARG A 309 -13.49 3.78 -14.70
C ARG A 309 -12.18 4.12 -14.02
N SER A 310 -11.30 3.14 -13.87
CA SER A 310 -10.02 3.31 -13.18
C SER A 310 -8.87 2.67 -13.96
N CYS A 311 -7.64 3.07 -13.66
CA CYS A 311 -6.43 2.48 -14.25
C CYS A 311 -6.30 0.98 -14.00
N LYS A 312 -6.77 0.50 -12.85
CA LYS A 312 -6.85 -0.94 -12.58
C LYS A 312 -7.81 -1.66 -13.52
N GLU A 313 -8.89 -1.00 -13.93
CA GLU A 313 -9.81 -1.59 -14.90
C GLU A 313 -9.17 -1.68 -16.29
N VAL A 314 -8.40 -0.66 -16.70
CA VAL A 314 -7.58 -0.70 -17.93
C VAL A 314 -6.62 -1.88 -17.89
N GLN A 315 -5.93 -2.08 -16.77
CA GLN A 315 -5.02 -3.22 -16.57
C GLN A 315 -5.72 -4.57 -16.72
N VAL A 316 -6.84 -4.79 -16.02
CA VAL A 316 -7.57 -6.06 -16.10
C VAL A 316 -8.12 -6.30 -17.51
N LEU A 317 -8.69 -5.28 -18.17
CA LEU A 317 -9.18 -5.40 -19.54
C LEU A 317 -8.07 -5.71 -20.55
N SER A 318 -6.91 -5.04 -20.40
CA SER A 318 -5.72 -5.31 -21.19
C SER A 318 -5.22 -6.74 -20.99
N ASN A 319 -5.18 -7.21 -19.73
CA ASN A 319 -4.76 -8.57 -19.40
C ASN A 319 -5.72 -9.61 -19.96
N ILE A 320 -7.03 -9.36 -19.96
CA ILE A 320 -8.02 -10.22 -20.64
C ILE A 320 -7.68 -10.31 -22.13
N ALA A 321 -7.52 -9.17 -22.81
CA ALA A 321 -7.25 -9.14 -24.24
C ALA A 321 -5.95 -9.88 -24.61
N SER A 322 -4.85 -9.60 -23.91
CA SER A 322 -3.54 -10.21 -24.19
C SER A 322 -3.53 -11.71 -23.87
N THR A 323 -4.18 -12.12 -22.78
CA THR A 323 -4.29 -13.54 -22.41
C THR A 323 -5.16 -14.30 -23.41
N MET A 324 -6.24 -13.69 -23.91
CA MET A 324 -7.05 -14.28 -24.98
C MET A 324 -6.24 -14.46 -26.26
N ASP A 325 -5.51 -13.43 -26.68
CA ASP A 325 -4.66 -13.49 -27.87
C ASP A 325 -3.59 -14.58 -27.76
N LEU A 326 -2.91 -14.66 -26.61
CA LEU A 326 -1.92 -15.71 -26.34
C LEU A 326 -2.53 -17.11 -26.41
N ALA A 327 -3.70 -17.32 -25.78
CA ALA A 327 -4.40 -18.60 -25.80
C ALA A 327 -4.80 -19.02 -27.23
N LEU A 328 -5.20 -18.07 -28.07
CA LEU A 328 -5.64 -18.31 -29.45
C LEU A 328 -4.49 -18.59 -30.42
N LYS A 329 -3.25 -18.29 -30.04
CA LYS A 329 -2.03 -18.62 -30.81
C LYS A 329 -1.51 -20.03 -30.55
N LYS A 330 -2.00 -20.70 -29.51
CA LYS A 330 -1.61 -22.09 -29.23
C LYS A 330 -2.09 -23.03 -30.34
N PRO A 331 -1.27 -24.01 -30.77
CA PRO A 331 -1.63 -24.94 -31.84
C PRO A 331 -2.86 -25.80 -31.49
N ASP A 332 -3.08 -26.07 -30.21
CA ASP A 332 -4.19 -26.83 -29.66
C ASP A 332 -5.25 -25.95 -29.00
N ALA A 333 -5.35 -24.68 -29.42
CA ALA A 333 -6.30 -23.71 -28.86
C ALA A 333 -7.71 -24.31 -28.71
N LYS A 334 -8.25 -24.21 -27.50
CA LYS A 334 -9.60 -24.66 -27.15
C LYS A 334 -10.51 -23.47 -26.92
N ILE A 335 -11.67 -23.49 -27.55
CA ILE A 335 -12.72 -22.49 -27.36
C ILE A 335 -13.92 -23.24 -26.77
N ASN A 336 -14.35 -22.84 -25.57
CA ASN A 336 -15.43 -23.50 -24.83
C ASN A 336 -15.22 -25.03 -24.68
N GLY A 337 -13.98 -25.43 -24.37
CA GLY A 337 -13.60 -26.83 -24.18
C GLY A 337 -13.47 -27.67 -25.47
N ARG A 338 -13.69 -27.09 -26.65
CA ARG A 338 -13.59 -27.77 -27.94
C ARG A 338 -12.40 -27.26 -28.74
N PRO A 339 -11.73 -28.10 -29.57
CA PRO A 339 -10.70 -27.63 -30.48
C PRO A 339 -11.21 -26.51 -31.37
N ALA A 340 -10.40 -25.46 -31.53
CA ALA A 340 -10.77 -24.29 -32.31
C ALA A 340 -10.87 -24.63 -33.81
N THR A 341 -12.06 -24.43 -34.39
CA THR A 341 -12.24 -24.38 -35.84
C THR A 341 -11.84 -23.01 -36.37
N LYS A 342 -11.51 -22.89 -37.67
CA LYS A 342 -11.19 -21.60 -38.31
C LYS A 342 -12.24 -20.51 -38.03
N GLN A 343 -13.52 -20.86 -38.09
CA GLN A 343 -14.61 -19.93 -37.81
C GLN A 343 -14.65 -19.52 -36.34
N SER A 344 -14.55 -20.48 -35.41
CA SER A 344 -14.55 -20.18 -33.97
C SER A 344 -13.34 -19.34 -33.56
N LEU A 345 -12.18 -19.60 -34.17
CA LEU A 345 -10.93 -18.89 -33.94
C LEU A 345 -11.04 -17.44 -34.44
N ALA A 346 -11.58 -17.21 -35.64
CA ALA A 346 -11.86 -15.86 -36.13
C ALA A 346 -12.86 -15.11 -35.23
N ALA A 347 -13.91 -15.79 -34.75
CA ALA A 347 -14.87 -15.18 -33.83
C ALA A 347 -14.23 -14.82 -32.48
N ALA A 348 -13.39 -15.70 -31.93
CA ALA A 348 -12.68 -15.46 -30.68
C ALA A 348 -11.65 -14.34 -30.78
N ARG A 349 -10.93 -14.23 -31.91
CA ARG A 349 -10.02 -13.10 -32.18
C ARG A 349 -10.75 -11.76 -32.26
N LYS A 350 -11.93 -11.73 -32.89
CA LYS A 350 -12.79 -10.54 -32.87
C LYS A 350 -13.28 -10.19 -31.46
N ALA A 351 -13.55 -11.19 -30.61
CA ALA A 351 -13.90 -10.95 -29.22
C ALA A 351 -12.70 -10.41 -28.42
N ALA A 352 -11.51 -10.97 -28.59
CA ALA A 352 -10.28 -10.45 -27.99
C ALA A 352 -10.00 -9.00 -28.43
N LEU A 353 -10.25 -8.69 -29.71
CA LEU A 353 -10.07 -7.33 -30.25
C LEU A 353 -10.99 -6.33 -29.53
N LYS A 354 -12.25 -6.71 -29.30
CA LYS A 354 -13.20 -5.88 -28.54
C LYS A 354 -12.76 -5.63 -27.10
N TRP A 355 -12.11 -6.60 -26.44
CA TRP A 355 -11.55 -6.39 -25.11
C TRP A 355 -10.39 -5.39 -25.13
N ALA A 356 -9.53 -5.46 -26.15
CA ALA A 356 -8.44 -4.50 -26.34
C ALA A 356 -8.99 -3.09 -26.62
N ASP A 357 -10.00 -2.97 -27.49
CA ASP A 357 -10.70 -1.70 -27.74
C ASP A 357 -11.30 -1.15 -26.45
N GLN A 358 -11.98 -1.99 -25.66
CA GLN A 358 -12.58 -1.58 -24.40
C GLN A 358 -11.54 -1.13 -23.37
N ALA A 359 -10.35 -1.73 -23.33
CA ALA A 359 -9.25 -1.27 -22.48
C ALA A 359 -8.80 0.14 -22.87
N ILE A 360 -8.64 0.40 -24.16
CA ILE A 360 -8.25 1.72 -24.71
C ILE A 360 -9.33 2.76 -24.42
N GLU A 361 -10.59 2.47 -24.71
CA GLU A 361 -11.73 3.35 -24.42
C GLU A 361 -11.85 3.64 -22.92
N THR A 362 -11.58 2.65 -22.08
CA THR A 362 -11.60 2.82 -20.63
C THR A 362 -10.46 3.75 -20.18
N ALA A 363 -9.27 3.63 -20.78
CA ALA A 363 -8.16 4.52 -20.49
C ALA A 363 -8.47 5.96 -20.91
N ASP A 364 -9.09 6.18 -22.07
CA ASP A 364 -9.48 7.50 -22.57
C ASP A 364 -10.43 8.25 -21.62
N VAL A 365 -11.26 7.53 -20.87
CA VAL A 365 -12.17 8.10 -19.86
C VAL A 365 -11.46 8.45 -18.55
N VAL A 366 -10.35 7.77 -18.21
CA VAL A 366 -9.57 8.09 -17.01
C VAL A 366 -8.83 9.41 -17.21
N GLN A 367 -8.95 10.31 -16.23
CA GLN A 367 -8.31 11.62 -16.24
C GLN A 367 -6.78 11.48 -16.39
N PRO A 368 -6.12 12.26 -17.26
CA PRO A 368 -4.67 12.16 -17.46
C PRO A 368 -3.85 12.28 -16.16
N GLU A 369 -4.30 13.08 -15.20
CA GLU A 369 -3.63 13.29 -13.91
C GLU A 369 -3.72 12.06 -12.98
N GLU A 370 -4.67 11.16 -13.24
CA GLU A 370 -4.90 9.93 -12.48
C GLU A 370 -4.22 8.71 -13.13
N ARG A 371 -3.59 8.89 -14.30
CA ARG A 371 -2.87 7.82 -15.01
C ARG A 371 -1.46 7.68 -14.44
N ASP A 372 -1.25 6.60 -13.71
CA ASP A 372 0.08 6.18 -13.26
C ASP A 372 0.82 5.39 -14.36
N ASP A 373 2.10 5.09 -14.12
CA ASP A 373 2.93 4.34 -15.06
C ASP A 373 2.35 2.97 -15.40
N ILE A 374 1.65 2.33 -14.45
CA ILE A 374 1.00 1.03 -14.63
C ILE A 374 -0.16 1.16 -15.62
N CYS A 375 -0.96 2.22 -15.49
CA CYS A 375 -2.05 2.56 -16.40
C CYS A 375 -1.56 2.76 -17.84
N GLU A 376 -0.48 3.53 -18.00
CA GLU A 376 0.13 3.81 -19.30
C GLU A 376 0.74 2.55 -19.93
N LEU A 377 1.37 1.69 -19.13
CA LEU A 377 1.86 0.38 -19.61
C LEU A 377 0.71 -0.55 -19.99
N ALA A 378 -0.40 -0.55 -19.25
CA ALA A 378 -1.59 -1.32 -19.59
C ALA A 378 -2.25 -0.82 -20.88
N LEU A 379 -2.37 0.50 -21.06
CA LEU A 379 -2.86 1.10 -22.30
C LEU A 379 -1.99 0.69 -23.50
N LEU A 380 -0.67 0.80 -23.35
CA LEU A 380 0.29 0.41 -24.37
C LEU A 380 0.19 -1.09 -24.70
N SER A 381 0.04 -1.95 -23.69
CA SER A 381 -0.18 -3.40 -23.85
C SER A 381 -1.47 -3.69 -24.63
N ALA A 382 -2.56 -2.99 -24.31
CA ALA A 382 -3.83 -3.11 -25.04
C ALA A 382 -3.68 -2.68 -26.50
N GLN A 383 -2.98 -1.57 -26.78
CA GLN A 383 -2.73 -1.09 -28.13
C GLN A 383 -1.86 -2.06 -28.95
N MET A 384 -0.83 -2.64 -28.34
CA MET A 384 0.01 -3.68 -28.97
C MET A 384 -0.81 -4.94 -29.29
N THR A 385 -1.60 -5.42 -28.33
CA THR A 385 -2.49 -6.58 -28.50
C THR A 385 -3.51 -6.32 -29.62
N ARG A 386 -4.10 -5.12 -29.65
CA ARG A 386 -5.02 -4.69 -30.70
C ARG A 386 -4.37 -4.71 -32.08
N ALA A 387 -3.15 -4.17 -32.21
CA ALA A 387 -2.44 -4.12 -33.48
C ALA A 387 -2.17 -5.52 -34.06
N ASP A 388 -1.83 -6.47 -33.18
CA ASP A 388 -1.60 -7.86 -33.57
C ASP A 388 -2.91 -8.59 -33.92
N LEU A 389 -3.97 -8.38 -33.14
CA LEU A 389 -5.30 -8.94 -33.43
C LEU A 389 -5.90 -8.41 -34.74
N LEU A 390 -5.59 -7.18 -35.14
CA LEU A 390 -5.96 -6.66 -36.47
C LEU A 390 -5.28 -7.46 -37.58
N LEU A 391 -3.98 -7.74 -37.43
CA LEU A 391 -3.22 -8.57 -38.37
C LEU A 391 -3.81 -9.97 -38.47
N GLU A 392 -4.05 -10.62 -37.32
CA GLU A 392 -4.60 -11.97 -37.21
C GLU A 392 -6.06 -12.09 -37.70
N ASN A 393 -6.78 -10.97 -37.78
CA ASN A 393 -8.12 -10.89 -38.40
C ASN A 393 -8.08 -10.51 -39.89
N GLY A 394 -6.89 -10.27 -40.46
CA GLY A 394 -6.69 -9.91 -41.86
C GLY A 394 -6.73 -8.41 -42.17
N ASP A 395 -6.92 -7.54 -41.18
CA ASP A 395 -6.84 -6.08 -41.35
C ASP A 395 -5.38 -5.62 -41.31
N LYS A 396 -4.66 -5.91 -42.39
CA LYS A 396 -3.25 -5.54 -42.54
C LYS A 396 -3.03 -4.03 -42.51
N ILE A 397 -3.91 -3.25 -43.11
CA ILE A 397 -3.79 -1.78 -43.17
C ILE A 397 -3.96 -1.17 -41.78
N GLY A 398 -5.01 -1.59 -41.05
CA GLY A 398 -5.24 -1.16 -39.68
C GLY A 398 -4.09 -1.55 -38.75
N SER A 399 -3.59 -2.78 -38.89
CA SER A 399 -2.43 -3.27 -38.13
C SER A 399 -1.15 -2.48 -38.42
N GLN A 400 -0.83 -2.24 -39.71
CA GLN A 400 0.34 -1.47 -40.12
C GLN A 400 0.31 -0.06 -39.53
N LYS A 401 -0.84 0.62 -39.61
CA LYS A 401 -1.03 1.95 -39.01
C LYS A 401 -0.84 1.91 -37.49
N ALA A 402 -1.41 0.92 -36.82
CA ALA A 402 -1.31 0.77 -35.38
C ALA A 402 0.15 0.56 -34.94
N PHE A 403 0.87 -0.43 -35.48
CA PHE A 403 2.28 -0.66 -35.14
C PHE A 403 3.17 0.55 -35.44
N SER A 404 2.97 1.22 -36.58
CA SER A 404 3.73 2.43 -36.93
C SER A 404 3.53 3.56 -35.92
N SER A 405 2.30 3.72 -35.41
CA SER A 405 2.00 4.74 -34.39
C SER A 405 2.58 4.43 -33.01
N LEU A 406 2.79 3.15 -32.67
CA LEU A 406 3.28 2.72 -31.36
C LEU A 406 4.81 2.77 -31.25
N LEU A 407 5.54 2.52 -32.35
CA LEU A 407 7.00 2.46 -32.36
C LEU A 407 7.72 3.67 -31.74
N PRO A 408 7.32 4.94 -31.97
CA PRO A 408 7.94 6.09 -31.32
C PRO A 408 7.85 6.00 -29.79
N THR A 409 6.66 5.73 -29.25
CA THR A 409 6.41 5.60 -27.81
C THR A 409 7.18 4.43 -27.20
N LEU A 410 7.24 3.28 -27.91
CA LEU A 410 8.00 2.12 -27.47
C LEU A 410 9.51 2.40 -27.36
N ARG A 411 10.05 3.15 -28.33
CA ARG A 411 11.46 3.57 -28.34
C ARG A 411 11.75 4.59 -27.24
N GLU A 412 10.88 5.57 -27.05
CA GLU A 412 10.99 6.55 -25.97
C GLU A 412 11.03 5.89 -24.59
N LYS A 413 10.16 4.89 -24.36
CA LYS A 413 10.10 4.12 -23.11
C LYS A 413 11.16 3.00 -23.00
N ASN A 414 12.04 2.84 -24.00
CA ASN A 414 13.09 1.81 -24.05
C ASN A 414 12.56 0.36 -23.87
N LEU A 415 11.40 0.04 -24.44
CA LEU A 415 10.76 -1.27 -24.31
C LEU A 415 11.23 -2.24 -25.41
N ALA A 416 12.51 -2.62 -25.37
CA ALA A 416 13.17 -3.38 -26.43
C ALA A 416 12.41 -4.63 -26.93
N PRO A 417 11.86 -5.51 -26.06
CA PRO A 417 11.10 -6.67 -26.53
C PRO A 417 9.85 -6.29 -27.34
N LEU A 418 9.16 -5.22 -26.95
CA LEU A 418 7.95 -4.77 -27.64
C LEU A 418 8.27 -4.05 -28.96
N ILE A 419 9.42 -3.36 -29.04
CA ILE A 419 9.91 -2.77 -30.29
C ILE A 419 10.11 -3.88 -31.33
N GLU A 420 10.77 -4.97 -30.96
CA GLU A 420 11.00 -6.10 -31.86
C GLU A 420 9.67 -6.71 -32.36
N VAL A 421 8.72 -6.94 -31.44
CA VAL A 421 7.39 -7.45 -31.79
C VAL A 421 6.67 -6.50 -32.75
N ALA A 422 6.70 -5.20 -32.50
CA ALA A 422 6.06 -4.20 -33.37
C ALA A 422 6.71 -4.14 -34.76
N GLU A 423 8.03 -4.23 -34.86
CA GLU A 423 8.75 -4.24 -36.14
C GLU A 423 8.47 -5.52 -36.94
N GLN A 424 8.40 -6.67 -36.27
CA GLN A 424 8.00 -7.93 -36.90
C GLN A 424 6.55 -7.89 -37.38
N GLY A 425 5.63 -7.37 -36.56
CA GLY A 425 4.23 -7.15 -36.93
C GLY A 425 4.09 -6.24 -38.15
N LEU A 426 4.85 -5.14 -38.18
CA LEU A 426 4.87 -4.19 -39.30
C LEU A 426 5.36 -4.85 -40.61
N LYS A 427 6.40 -5.69 -40.54
CA LYS A 427 6.88 -6.45 -41.70
C LYS A 427 5.81 -7.41 -42.22
N LYS A 428 5.12 -8.13 -41.34
CA LYS A 428 4.03 -9.07 -41.71
C LYS A 428 2.80 -8.35 -42.28
N ALA A 429 2.50 -7.14 -41.80
CA ALA A 429 1.40 -6.33 -42.32
C ALA A 429 1.70 -5.69 -43.68
N SER A 430 2.97 -5.48 -44.00
CA SER A 430 3.42 -4.80 -45.24
C SER A 430 3.69 -5.76 -46.41
N GLY A 431 3.86 -7.06 -46.15
CA GLY A 431 3.89 -8.13 -47.16
C GLY A 431 2.53 -8.76 -47.33
#